data_AF-R1IVT3-F1
#
_entry.id   AF-R1IVT3-F1
#
_cell.length_a   1.000
_cell.length_b   1.000
_cell.length_c   1.000
_cell.angle_alpha   90.00
_cell.angle_beta   90.00
_cell.angle_gamma   90.00
#
_symmetry.space_group_name_H-M   'P 1'
#
loop_
_entity.id
_entity.type
_entity.pdbx_description
1 polymer ?
#
loop_
_entity_poly.entity_id
_entity_poly.type
_entity_poly.pdbx_seq_one_letter_code
_entity_poly.pdbx_strand_id
1 'polypeptide(L)'
;MLSLFTGFGLKQLSIEGKTFFWGNGDLLFHFGLFYLSGVLLFPLQLHVKVLSFTFLLLVAIASEYVQAHLIPGRSGSLLDALVNVFALFSAMVTLSVAHRRAKRSSSIL
;
A
#
# COMPACT_ATOMS: atom_id res chain seq x y z
N MET A 1 -20.20 0.85 2.79
CA MET A 1 -19.82 -0.02 1.67
C MET A 1 -18.32 -0.31 1.79
N LEU A 2 -17.87 -1.51 1.40
CA LEU A 2 -16.45 -1.89 1.34
C LEU A 2 -15.74 -1.16 0.19
N SER A 3 -14.42 -0.96 0.25
CA SER A 3 -13.71 -0.40 -0.89
C SER A 3 -13.73 -1.33 -2.09
N LEU A 4 -13.34 -0.83 -3.27
CA LEU A 4 -13.19 -1.68 -4.45
C LEU A 4 -12.07 -2.71 -4.22
N PHE A 5 -11.02 -2.32 -3.48
CA PHE A 5 -9.91 -3.17 -3.12
C PHE A 5 -10.30 -4.24 -2.08
N THR A 6 -11.00 -3.89 -1.01
CA THR A 6 -11.47 -4.90 -0.05
C THR A 6 -12.65 -5.70 -0.57
N GLY A 7 -13.61 -5.07 -1.22
CA GLY A 7 -14.81 -5.72 -1.75
C GLY A 7 -14.49 -6.74 -2.84
N PHE A 8 -13.54 -6.46 -3.72
CA PHE A 8 -13.05 -7.43 -4.71
C PHE A 8 -12.01 -8.38 -4.12
N GLY A 9 -10.99 -7.85 -3.43
CA GLY A 9 -9.85 -8.62 -2.92
C GLY A 9 -10.23 -9.61 -1.81
N LEU A 10 -11.03 -9.20 -0.82
CA LEU A 10 -11.46 -10.10 0.25
C LEU A 10 -12.46 -11.14 -0.25
N LYS A 11 -13.33 -10.78 -1.20
CA LYS A 11 -14.27 -11.73 -1.83
C LYS A 11 -13.52 -12.83 -2.58
N GLN A 12 -12.42 -12.50 -3.25
CA GLN A 12 -11.59 -13.49 -3.95
C GLN A 12 -10.81 -14.40 -2.99
N LEU A 13 -10.59 -13.94 -1.75
CA LEU A 13 -9.94 -14.70 -0.67
C LEU A 13 -10.92 -15.40 0.28
N SER A 14 -12.23 -15.35 0.01
CA SER A 14 -13.29 -15.88 0.88
C SER A 14 -13.27 -15.32 2.32
N ILE A 15 -12.80 -14.08 2.50
CA ILE A 15 -12.77 -13.41 3.80
C ILE A 15 -13.95 -12.45 3.87
N GLU A 16 -14.82 -12.64 4.86
CA GLU A 16 -15.94 -11.71 5.08
C GLU A 16 -15.43 -10.40 5.71
N GLY A 17 -15.70 -9.25 5.09
CA GLY A 17 -15.24 -7.95 5.56
C GLY A 17 -15.69 -7.53 6.98
N LYS A 18 -16.53 -8.32 7.65
CA LYS A 18 -16.96 -8.13 9.05
C LYS A 18 -16.00 -8.73 10.09
N THR A 19 -15.01 -9.53 9.68
CA THR A 19 -14.10 -10.24 10.61
C THR A 19 -12.90 -9.41 11.06
N PHE A 20 -12.80 -8.14 10.69
CA PHE A 20 -11.64 -7.31 11.01
C PHE A 20 -11.84 -6.52 12.31
N PHE A 21 -10.76 -6.43 13.10
CA PHE A 21 -10.73 -5.77 14.41
C PHE A 21 -11.04 -4.25 14.37
N TRP A 22 -10.93 -3.60 13.20
CA TRP A 22 -11.20 -2.16 13.04
C TRP A 22 -11.64 -1.83 11.61
N GLY A 23 -12.79 -1.15 11.45
CA GLY A 23 -13.43 -0.91 10.15
C GLY A 23 -13.86 -2.20 9.44
N ASN A 24 -14.25 -2.12 8.15
CA ASN A 24 -14.58 -3.30 7.34
C ASN A 24 -13.32 -4.02 6.78
N GLY A 25 -12.17 -3.92 7.45
CA GLY A 25 -10.89 -4.47 6.95
C GLY A 25 -10.19 -3.64 5.88
N ASP A 26 -10.75 -2.47 5.56
CA ASP A 26 -10.34 -1.66 4.41
C ASP A 26 -8.90 -1.15 4.51
N LEU A 27 -8.60 -0.52 5.64
CA LEU A 27 -7.31 0.11 5.89
C LEU A 27 -6.16 -0.88 5.91
N LEU A 28 -6.38 -2.08 6.47
CA LEU A 28 -5.34 -3.11 6.52
C LEU A 28 -5.03 -3.65 5.13
N PHE A 29 -6.06 -3.82 4.29
CA PHE A 29 -5.87 -4.27 2.92
C PHE A 29 -5.15 -3.22 2.08
N HIS A 30 -5.57 -1.95 2.18
CA HIS A 30 -4.92 -0.79 1.59
C HIS A 30 -3.44 -0.72 2.01
N PHE A 31 -3.17 -0.82 3.31
CA PHE A 31 -1.82 -0.85 3.84
C PHE A 31 -1.01 -2.02 3.26
N GLY A 32 -1.54 -3.25 3.32
CA GLY A 32 -0.85 -4.45 2.84
C GLY A 32 -0.51 -4.38 1.35
N LEU A 33 -1.44 -3.91 0.52
CA LEU A 33 -1.27 -3.79 -0.92
C LEU A 33 -0.16 -2.79 -1.27
N PHE A 34 -0.19 -1.58 -0.70
CA PHE A 34 0.82 -0.55 -0.99
C PHE A 34 2.17 -0.86 -0.33
N TYR A 35 2.17 -1.47 0.85
CA TYR A 35 3.40 -1.93 1.50
C TYR A 35 4.10 -2.99 0.65
N LEU A 36 3.36 -4.04 0.22
CA LEU A 36 3.92 -5.08 -0.64
C LEU A 36 4.41 -4.51 -1.98
N SER A 37 3.65 -3.60 -2.57
CA SER A 37 4.06 -2.90 -3.79
C SER A 37 5.37 -2.14 -3.60
N GLY A 38 5.53 -1.44 -2.48
CA GLY A 38 6.79 -0.78 -2.11
C GLY A 38 7.95 -1.76 -1.89
N VAL A 39 7.69 -2.93 -1.31
CA VAL A 39 8.70 -4.00 -1.16
C VAL A 39 9.21 -4.48 -2.52
N LEU A 40 8.29 -4.69 -3.47
CA LEU A 40 8.63 -5.13 -4.83
C LEU A 40 9.47 -4.13 -5.61
N LEU A 41 9.48 -2.85 -5.22
CA LEU A 41 10.37 -1.85 -5.83
C LEU A 41 11.82 -1.98 -5.40
N PHE A 42 12.10 -2.63 -4.27
CA PHE A 42 13.43 -2.66 -3.68
C PHE A 42 14.54 -3.23 -4.58
N PRO A 43 14.37 -4.35 -5.30
CA PRO A 43 15.41 -4.91 -6.18
C PRO A 43 15.63 -4.09 -7.46
N LEU A 44 14.78 -3.11 -7.77
CA LEU A 44 14.87 -2.34 -9.00
C LEU A 44 16.06 -1.37 -8.99
N GLN A 45 16.57 -1.10 -10.19
CA GLN A 45 17.56 -0.05 -10.43
C GLN A 45 17.03 1.32 -9.99
N LEU A 46 17.89 2.23 -9.54
CA LEU A 46 17.47 3.49 -8.91
C LEU A 46 16.51 4.32 -9.77
N HIS A 47 16.79 4.49 -11.06
CA HIS A 47 15.94 5.29 -11.95
C HIS A 47 14.55 4.65 -12.16
N VAL A 48 14.49 3.32 -12.33
CA VAL A 48 13.23 2.57 -12.41
C VAL A 48 12.48 2.66 -11.10
N LYS A 49 13.18 2.48 -9.98
CA LYS A 49 12.62 2.55 -8.62
C LYS A 49 11.97 3.91 -8.36
N VAL A 50 12.64 5.01 -8.68
CA VAL A 50 12.09 6.36 -8.52
C VAL A 50 10.86 6.55 -9.38
N LEU A 51 10.89 6.14 -10.65
CA LEU A 51 9.75 6.26 -11.55
C LEU A 51 8.56 5.42 -11.08
N SER A 52 8.78 4.16 -10.74
CA SER A 52 7.75 3.26 -10.21
C SER A 52 7.19 3.75 -8.86
N PHE A 53 8.04 4.29 -7.99
CA PHE A 53 7.59 4.87 -6.72
C PHE A 53 6.68 6.08 -6.95
N THR A 54 7.08 7.00 -7.83
CA THR A 54 6.26 8.17 -8.18
C THR A 54 4.93 7.74 -8.78
N PHE A 55 4.94 6.74 -9.67
CA PHE A 55 3.72 6.17 -10.22
C PHE A 55 2.82 5.56 -9.13
N LEU A 56 3.37 4.75 -8.23
CA LEU A 56 2.61 4.18 -7.12
C LEU A 56 2.07 5.25 -6.17
N LEU A 57 2.80 6.35 -5.96
CA LEU A 57 2.33 7.48 -5.17
C LEU A 57 1.14 8.17 -5.83
N LEU A 58 1.18 8.36 -7.15
CA LEU A 58 0.04 8.86 -7.91
C LEU A 58 -1.16 7.91 -7.82
N VAL A 59 -0.94 6.59 -7.94
CA VAL A 59 -1.99 5.58 -7.78
C VAL A 59 -2.58 5.59 -6.36
N ALA A 60 -1.74 5.73 -5.32
CA ALA A 60 -2.18 5.81 -3.93
C ALA A 60 -3.20 6.94 -3.68
N ILE A 61 -2.97 8.09 -4.32
CA ILE A 61 -3.83 9.28 -4.19
C ILE A 61 -5.02 9.20 -5.16
N ALA A 62 -4.74 8.89 -6.43
CA ALA A 62 -5.75 8.87 -7.49
C ALA A 62 -6.78 7.76 -7.29
N SER A 63 -6.39 6.62 -6.70
CA SER A 63 -7.33 5.53 -6.42
C SER A 63 -8.50 5.99 -5.57
N GLU A 64 -8.30 6.81 -4.54
CA GLU A 64 -9.40 7.34 -3.72
C GLU A 64 -10.22 8.40 -4.45
N TYR A 65 -9.57 9.25 -5.25
CA TYR A 65 -10.27 10.23 -6.09
C TYR A 65 -11.20 9.53 -7.10
N VAL A 66 -10.69 8.50 -7.79
CA VAL A 66 -11.42 7.69 -8.76
C VAL A 66 -12.57 6.94 -8.07
N GLN A 67 -12.31 6.33 -6.90
CA GLN A 67 -13.34 5.63 -6.14
C GLN A 67 -14.45 6.57 -5.65
N ALA A 68 -14.13 7.84 -5.34
CA ALA A 68 -15.12 8.85 -4.94
C ALA A 68 -16.02 9.33 -6.09
N HIS A 69 -15.50 9.40 -7.31
CA HIS A 69 -16.22 9.98 -8.45
C HIS A 69 -16.87 8.93 -9.37
N LEU A 70 -16.31 7.72 -9.44
CA LEU A 70 -16.79 6.68 -10.36
C LEU A 70 -17.64 5.60 -9.68
N ILE A 71 -17.67 5.52 -8.35
CA ILE A 71 -18.47 4.53 -7.62
C ILE A 71 -19.68 5.22 -6.98
N PRO A 72 -20.90 5.02 -7.52
CA PRO A 72 -22.10 5.61 -6.95
C PRO A 72 -22.29 5.19 -5.48
N GLY A 73 -22.56 6.16 -4.61
CA GLY A 73 -22.82 5.90 -3.19
C GLY A 73 -21.58 5.73 -2.31
N ARG A 74 -20.37 6.02 -2.83
CA ARG A 74 -19.14 6.03 -2.04
C ARG A 74 -18.53 7.43 -1.95
N SER A 75 -18.38 7.94 -0.74
CA SER A 75 -17.53 9.10 -0.46
C SER A 75 -16.07 8.66 -0.41
N GLY A 76 -15.19 9.36 -1.12
CA GLY A 76 -13.75 9.17 -0.98
C GLY A 76 -13.30 9.39 0.46
N SER A 77 -12.31 8.63 0.90
CA SER A 77 -11.77 8.71 2.25
C SER A 77 -10.34 9.26 2.20
N LEU A 78 -10.14 10.43 2.82
CA LEU A 78 -8.79 10.99 2.97
C LEU A 78 -7.89 10.04 3.79
N LEU A 79 -8.48 9.32 4.75
CA LEU A 79 -7.76 8.39 5.59
C LEU A 79 -7.21 7.20 4.79
N ASP A 80 -7.98 6.69 3.82
CA ASP A 80 -7.57 5.57 2.97
C ASP A 80 -6.38 5.98 2.08
N ALA A 81 -6.42 7.20 1.52
CA ALA A 81 -5.33 7.78 0.75
C ALA A 81 -4.06 7.96 1.61
N LEU A 82 -4.21 8.47 2.83
CA LEU A 82 -3.09 8.62 3.77
C LEU A 82 -2.48 7.28 4.14
N VAL A 83 -3.29 6.23 4.34
CA VAL A 83 -2.82 4.87 4.63
C VAL A 83 -2.04 4.30 3.44
N ASN A 84 -2.52 4.48 2.21
CA ASN A 84 -1.81 4.05 0.99
C ASN A 84 -0.42 4.69 0.90
N VAL A 85 -0.34 6.00 1.09
CA VAL A 85 0.91 6.76 1.05
C VAL A 85 1.84 6.31 2.19
N PHE A 86 1.32 6.25 3.41
CA PHE A 86 2.08 5.82 4.59
C PHE A 86 2.67 4.42 4.44
N ALA A 87 1.91 3.49 3.87
CA ALA A 87 2.37 2.12 3.62
C ALA A 87 3.55 2.08 2.63
N LEU A 88 3.48 2.86 1.55
CA LEU A 88 4.52 2.93 0.53
C LEU A 88 5.84 3.50 1.11
N PHE A 89 5.75 4.58 1.91
CA PHE A 89 6.92 5.13 2.60
C PHE A 89 7.47 4.18 3.67
N SER A 90 6.60 3.53 4.43
CA SER A 90 7.00 2.57 5.45
C SER A 90 7.79 1.41 4.86
N ALA A 91 7.35 0.84 3.74
CA ALA A 91 8.09 -0.21 3.02
C ALA A 91 9.51 0.25 2.65
N MET A 92 9.63 1.45 2.05
CA MET A 92 10.92 2.01 1.64
C MET A 92 11.87 2.23 2.82
N VAL A 93 11.36 2.75 3.93
CA VAL A 93 12.15 2.97 5.16
C VAL A 93 12.58 1.63 5.77
N THR A 94 11.66 0.69 5.97
CA THR A 94 11.95 -0.62 6.57
C THR A 94 13.04 -1.35 5.79
N LEU A 95 12.91 -1.42 4.46
CA LEU A 95 13.90 -2.09 3.61
C LEU A 95 15.24 -1.36 3.56
N SER A 96 15.23 -0.03 3.53
CA SER A 96 16.47 0.77 3.57
C SER A 96 17.22 0.54 4.88
N VAL A 97 16.51 0.49 6.02
CA VAL A 97 17.11 0.19 7.32
C VAL A 97 17.63 -1.24 7.37
N ALA A 98 16.85 -2.22 6.91
CA ALA A 98 17.26 -3.62 6.86
C ALA A 98 18.52 -3.81 6.00
N HIS A 99 18.56 -3.19 4.82
CA HIS A 99 19.70 -3.23 3.92
C HIS A 99 20.97 -2.59 4.52
N ARG A 100 20.83 -1.43 5.17
CA ARG A 100 21.94 -0.78 5.89
C ARG A 100 22.47 -1.64 7.03
N ARG A 101 21.58 -2.30 7.78
CA ARG A 101 21.97 -3.23 8.85
C ARG A 101 22.72 -4.44 8.30
N ALA A 102 22.20 -5.07 7.25
CA ALA A 102 22.84 -6.20 6.59
C ALA A 102 24.26 -5.84 6.08
N LYS A 103 24.42 -4.67 5.44
CA LYS A 103 25.72 -4.19 4.96
C LYS A 103 26.73 -3.92 6.09
N ARG A 104 26.26 -3.41 7.24
CA ARG A 104 27.12 -3.21 8.42
C ARG A 104 27.55 -4.54 9.03
N SER A 105 26.66 -5.52 9.11
CA SER A 105 27.00 -6.85 9.63
C SER A 105 27.98 -7.61 8.75
N SER A 106 27.93 -7.42 7.43
CA SER A 106 28.85 -8.08 6.49
C SER A 106 30.25 -7.46 6.41
N SER A 107 30.47 -6.24 6.91
CA SER A 107 31.80 -5.59 6.88
C SER A 107 32.65 -5.89 8.13
N ILE A 108 32.13 -6.69 9.06
CA ILE A 108 32.78 -7.06 10.32
C ILE A 108 33.35 -8.49 10.24
N LEU A 109 33.06 -9.22 9.16
CA LEU A 109 33.65 -10.51 8.78
C LEU A 109 34.68 -10.29 7.67
#